data_AF-A0A849U8Y3-F1
#
_entry.id   AF-A0A849U8Y3-F1
#
_cell.length_a   1.000
_cell.length_b   1.000
_cell.length_c   1.000
_cell.angle_alpha   90.00
_cell.angle_beta   90.00
_cell.angle_gamma   90.00
#
_symmetry.space_group_name_H-M   'P 1'
#
loop_
_entity.id
_entity.type
_entity.pdbx_description
1 polymer ?
#
loop_
_entity_poly.entity_id
_entity_poly.type
_entity_poly.pdbx_seq_one_letter_code
_entity_poly.pdbx_strand_id
1 'polypeptide(L)' 'MKSIQVETVVTTWIYLTVNQFIEKHPAFTNGGMRALIFNQSSNNLAKSGAIVRIGRKVLICESKFFAWVESQNQGVK' A
#
# COMPACT_ATOMS: atom_id res chain seq x y z
N MET A 1 41.66 5.20 8.12
CA MET A 1 40.80 5.63 7.01
C MET A 1 39.62 4.68 6.94
N LYS A 2 38.42 5.07 7.43
CA LYS A 2 37.23 4.19 7.39
C LYS A 2 36.47 4.48 6.09
N SER A 3 36.31 3.47 5.26
CA SER A 3 35.52 3.51 4.03
C SER A 3 34.05 3.73 4.40
N ILE A 4 33.45 4.80 3.87
CA ILE A 4 32.02 5.07 3.99
C ILE A 4 31.34 4.25 2.91
N GLN A 5 30.56 3.24 3.32
CA GLN A 5 29.69 2.50 2.43
C GLN A 5 28.43 3.34 2.20
N VAL A 6 28.22 3.82 0.98
CA VAL A 6 27.03 4.57 0.60
C VAL A 6 25.99 3.56 0.12
N GLU A 7 24.96 3.35 0.93
CA GLU A 7 23.87 2.42 0.61
C GLU A 7 22.98 3.04 -0.48
N THR A 8 22.95 2.44 -1.67
CA THR A 8 22.15 2.93 -2.79
C THR A 8 20.68 2.58 -2.57
N VAL A 9 19.84 3.58 -2.29
CA VAL A 9 18.37 3.40 -2.23
C VAL A 9 17.84 3.22 -3.65
N VAL A 10 17.58 1.98 -4.04
CA VAL A 10 16.86 1.66 -5.28
C VAL A 10 15.39 2.07 -5.13
N THR A 11 15.01 3.17 -5.79
CA THR A 11 13.63 3.66 -5.82
C THR A 11 12.76 2.69 -6.62
N THR A 12 12.24 1.67 -5.94
CA THR A 12 11.36 0.66 -6.53
C THR A 12 10.00 1.30 -6.86
N TRP A 13 9.34 0.78 -7.89
CA TRP A 13 8.02 1.24 -8.33
C TRP A 13 7.03 1.39 -7.17
N ILE A 14 6.56 2.62 -6.95
CA ILE A 14 5.72 3.01 -5.81
C ILE A 14 4.28 2.50 -5.96
N TYR A 15 3.84 2.24 -7.20
CA TYR A 15 2.47 1.89 -7.54
C TYR A 15 2.39 0.49 -8.12
N LEU A 16 1.57 -0.35 -7.50
CA LEU A 16 1.32 -1.73 -7.94
C LEU A 16 -0.15 -1.88 -8.30
N THR A 17 -0.46 -2.68 -9.32
CA THR A 17 -1.83 -3.18 -9.48
C THR A 17 -2.20 -4.09 -8.30
N VAL A 18 -3.48 -4.34 -8.08
CA VAL A 18 -3.95 -5.24 -7.01
C VAL A 18 -3.27 -6.62 -7.10
N ASN A 19 -3.13 -7.18 -8.30
CA ASN A 19 -2.49 -8.49 -8.51
C ASN A 19 -0.99 -8.44 -8.19
N GLN A 20 -0.27 -7.42 -8.67
CA GLN A 20 1.16 -7.25 -8.39
C GLN A 20 1.42 -7.03 -6.89
N PHE A 21 0.53 -6.30 -6.21
CA PHE A 21 0.63 -6.10 -4.76
C PHE A 21 0.46 -7.42 -4.00
N ILE A 22 -0.51 -8.26 -4.38
CA ILE A 22 -0.73 -9.57 -3.76
C ILE A 22 0.43 -10.53 -4.04
N GLU A 23 0.96 -10.54 -5.26
CA GLU A 23 2.12 -11.37 -5.63
C GLU A 23 3.36 -10.98 -4.81
N LYS A 24 3.59 -9.67 -4.64
CA LYS A 24 4.69 -9.15 -3.81
C LYS A 24 4.46 -9.35 -2.31
N HIS A 25 3.21 -9.28 -1.85
CA HIS A 25 2.82 -9.37 -0.45
C HIS A 25 1.77 -10.48 -0.23
N PRO A 26 2.20 -11.75 -0.11
CA PRO A 26 1.29 -12.90 0.03
C PRO A 26 0.39 -12.88 1.28
N ALA A 27 0.66 -11.99 2.24
CA ALA A 27 -0.20 -11.75 3.38
C ALA A 27 -1.59 -11.19 2.99
N PHE A 28 -1.72 -10.62 1.79
CA PHE A 28 -2.98 -10.10 1.27
C PHE A 28 -3.57 -11.03 0.23
N THR A 29 -4.89 -11.15 0.22
CA THR A 29 -5.62 -11.99 -0.75
C THR A 29 -6.48 -11.13 -1.68
N ASN A 30 -6.84 -11.69 -2.83
CA ASN A 30 -7.77 -11.03 -3.77
C ASN A 30 -9.09 -10.64 -3.10
N GLY A 31 -9.67 -11.54 -2.29
CA GLY A 31 -10.91 -11.28 -1.56
C GLY A 31 -10.76 -10.15 -0.54
N GLY A 32 -9.70 -10.21 0.28
CA GLY A 32 -9.40 -9.18 1.28
C GLY A 32 -9.18 -7.81 0.66
N MET A 33 -8.35 -7.73 -0.38
CA MET A 33 -8.07 -6.46 -1.06
C MET A 33 -9.32 -5.87 -1.71
N ARG A 34 -10.19 -6.69 -2.32
CA ARG A 34 -11.47 -6.23 -2.87
C ARG A 34 -12.38 -5.66 -1.78
N ALA A 35 -12.49 -6.34 -0.65
CA ALA A 35 -13.30 -5.87 0.48
C ALA A 35 -12.77 -4.54 1.03
N LEU A 36 -11.45 -4.40 1.19
CA LEU A 36 -10.82 -3.16 1.66
C LEU A 36 -11.05 -1.99 0.70
N ILE A 37 -10.86 -2.22 -0.60
CA ILE A 37 -11.04 -1.20 -1.65
C ILE A 37 -12.52 -0.83 -1.82
N PHE A 38 -13.44 -1.79 -1.70
CA PHE A 38 -14.88 -1.54 -1.76
C PHE A 38 -15.32 -0.66 -0.59
N ASN A 39 -14.84 -0.96 0.61
CA ASN A 39 -15.14 -0.22 1.85
C ASN A 39 -14.23 0.99 2.06
N GLN A 40 -13.51 1.46 1.03
CA GLN A 40 -12.47 2.48 1.18
C GLN A 40 -12.94 3.81 1.80
N SER A 41 -14.23 4.12 1.68
CA SER A 41 -14.83 5.33 2.25
C SER A 41 -15.09 5.20 3.75
N SER A 42 -15.44 4.01 4.24
CA SER A 42 -15.76 3.77 5.66
C SER A 42 -14.54 3.42 6.50
N ASN A 43 -13.53 2.77 5.92
CA ASN A 43 -12.28 2.41 6.60
C ASN A 43 -11.17 3.49 6.46
N ASN A 44 -11.51 4.69 5.98
CA ASN A 44 -10.60 5.81 5.70
C ASN A 44 -9.46 5.52 4.69
N LEU A 45 -9.46 4.37 4.02
CA LEU A 45 -8.46 4.02 3.01
C LEU A 45 -8.44 5.01 1.84
N ALA A 46 -9.58 5.53 1.43
CA ALA A 46 -9.65 6.54 0.38
C ALA A 46 -8.89 7.83 0.75
N LYS A 47 -8.96 8.24 2.03
CA LYS A 47 -8.29 9.47 2.52
C LYS A 47 -6.78 9.29 2.68
N SER A 48 -6.30 8.06 2.87
CA SER A 48 -4.85 7.77 2.98
C SER A 48 -4.07 8.11 1.70
N GLY A 49 -4.75 8.23 0.56
CA GLY A 49 -4.11 8.37 -0.75
C GLY A 49 -3.40 7.09 -1.22
N ALA A 50 -3.62 5.96 -0.57
CA ALA A 50 -3.07 4.66 -0.95
C ALA A 50 -3.69 4.11 -2.24
N ILE A 51 -4.95 4.45 -2.55
CA ILE A 51 -5.65 3.96 -3.73
C ILE A 51 -5.67 5.04 -4.81
N VAL A 52 -5.13 4.71 -5.99
CA VAL A 52 -5.14 5.58 -7.18
C VAL A 52 -5.92 4.89 -8.29
N ARG A 53 -6.86 5.61 -8.91
CA ARG A 53 -7.70 5.08 -9.99
C ARG A 53 -7.37 5.75 -11.31
N ILE A 54 -7.12 4.95 -12.34
CA ILE A 54 -6.89 5.40 -13.72
C ILE A 54 -7.86 4.63 -14.62
N GLY A 55 -8.99 5.24 -14.94
CA GLY A 55 -10.10 4.57 -15.63
C GLY A 55 -10.60 3.36 -14.83
N ARG A 56 -10.54 2.16 -15.43
CA ARG A 56 -10.91 0.89 -14.78
C ARG A 56 -9.78 0.27 -13.95
N LYS A 57 -8.57 0.81 -14.00
CA LYS A 57 -7.40 0.27 -13.29
C LYS A 57 -7.32 0.85 -11.87
N VAL A 58 -7.02 -0.02 -10.91
CA VAL A 58 -6.73 0.34 -9.52
C VAL A 58 -5.26 0.09 -9.24
N LEU A 59 -4.59 1.12 -8.76
CA LEU A 59 -3.20 1.11 -8.31
C LEU A 59 -3.14 1.34 -6.81
N ILE A 60 -2.18 0.70 -6.17
CA ILE A 60 -1.91 0.78 -4.74
C ILE A 60 -0.54 1.44 -4.58
N CYS A 61 -0.52 2.58 -3.91
CA CYS A 61 0.71 3.19 -3.43
C CYS A 61 1.16 2.42 -2.18
N GLU A 62 2.22 1.64 -2.32
CA GLU A 62 2.65 0.66 -1.31
C GLU A 62 2.93 1.31 0.06
N SER A 63 3.74 2.37 0.09
CA SER A 63 4.10 3.06 1.33
C SER A 63 2.89 3.64 2.05
N LYS A 64 1.99 4.31 1.32
CA LYS A 64 0.76 4.88 1.89
C LYS A 64 -0.20 3.80 2.35
N PHE A 65 -0.24 2.66 1.66
CA PHE A 65 -1.08 1.53 2.06
C PHE A 65 -0.61 0.96 3.40
N PHE A 66 0.69 0.72 3.58
CA PHE A 66 1.20 0.21 4.86
C PHE A 66 1.06 1.23 6.00
N ALA A 67 1.27 2.52 5.74
CA ALA A 67 0.97 3.56 6.73
C ALA A 67 -0.52 3.54 7.15
N TRP A 68 -1.43 3.30 6.20
CA TRP A 68 -2.84 3.10 6.51
C TRP A 68 -3.08 1.82 7.32
N VAL A 69 -2.46 0.69 6.98
CA VAL A 69 -2.55 -0.56 7.75
C VAL A 69 -2.14 -0.34 9.20
N GLU A 70 -1.02 0.34 9.45
CA GLU A 70 -0.55 0.67 10.80
C GLU A 70 -1.57 1.53 11.56
N SER A 71 -2.15 2.53 10.89
CA SER A 71 -3.19 3.38 11.49
C SER A 71 -4.48 2.63 11.88
N GLN A 72 -4.78 1.48 11.26
CA GLN A 72 -5.96 0.69 11.64
C GLN A 72 -5.86 0.16 13.08
N ASN A 73 -4.65 -0.09 13.56
CA ASN A 73 -4.40 -0.57 14.92
C ASN A 73 -4.23 0.57 15.93
N GLN A 74 -4.25 1.83 15.47
CA GLN A 74 -4.12 3.01 16.33
C GLN A 74 -5.49 3.47 16.89
N GLY A 75 -6.50 2.59 16.89
CA GLY A 75 -7.83 2.85 17.42
C GLY A 75 -7.96 2.66 18.93
N VAL A 76 -8.30 3.77 19.61
CA VAL A 76 -8.76 3.95 21.01
C VAL A 76 -7.67 4.02 22.10
N LYS A 77 -7.22 5.24 22.39
CA LYS A 77 -7.26 5.76 23.76
C LYS A 77 -8.45 6.69 23.88
#